data_AF-A0A959T7U5-F1
#
_entry.id   AF-A0A959T7U5-F1
#
_cell.length_a   1.000
_cell.length_b   1.000
_cell.length_c   1.000
_cell.angle_alpha   90.00
_cell.angle_beta   90.00
_cell.angle_gamma   90.00
#
_symmetry.space_group_name_H-M   'P 1'
#
loop_
_entity.id
_entity.type
_entity.pdbx_description
1 polymer ?
#
loop_
_entity_poly.entity_id
_entity_poly.type
_entity_poly.pdbx_seq_one_letter_code
_entity_poly.pdbx_strand_id
1 'polypeptide(L)'
;SMVNGRAWTLSVVPQYEGPVKTLGDVLQPEREVPASFRIPKEELDRWKYFKGSKKEPRTSRANGHEYLYSEGAMAFPDPLDRPSRTIITGEGGKGPSRARHVVKPGRYHRRLTPVELERLNEFPDGHTEGVSDTWRAFFMGNALVVGIVERIGREVLREAAGTK
;
A
#
# COMPACT_ATOMS: atom_id res chain seq x y z
N SER A 1 0.41 13.80 -22.15
CA SER A 1 1.66 14.56 -21.93
C SER A 1 1.33 16.03 -21.72
N MET A 2 2.24 16.82 -21.14
CA MET A 2 2.09 18.28 -21.05
C MET A 2 3.31 18.95 -21.65
N VAL A 3 3.11 19.87 -22.60
CA VAL A 3 4.18 20.67 -23.24
C VAL A 3 3.66 22.10 -23.35
N ASN A 4 4.45 23.07 -22.90
CA ASN A 4 4.11 24.50 -22.91
C ASN A 4 2.76 24.81 -22.24
N GLY A 5 2.48 24.18 -21.09
CA GLY A 5 1.25 24.42 -20.32
C GLY A 5 -0.03 23.87 -20.97
N ARG A 6 0.05 23.16 -22.09
CA ARG A 6 -1.07 22.44 -22.70
C ARG A 6 -0.99 20.96 -22.34
N ALA A 7 -2.10 20.41 -21.86
CA ALA A 7 -2.23 19.00 -21.53
C ALA A 7 -2.94 18.25 -22.66
N TRP A 8 -2.35 17.13 -23.09
CA TRP A 8 -2.99 16.15 -23.97
C TRP A 8 -3.24 14.86 -23.21
N THR A 9 -4.46 14.34 -23.32
CA THR A 9 -4.87 13.03 -22.83
C THR A 9 -5.19 12.14 -24.02
N LEU A 10 -4.79 10.87 -23.92
CA LEU A 10 -5.09 9.84 -24.91
C LEU A 10 -5.58 8.61 -24.14
N SER A 11 -6.64 7.97 -24.62
CA SER A 11 -7.00 6.63 -24.15
C SER A 11 -5.96 5.64 -24.66
N VAL A 12 -5.26 4.99 -23.74
CA VAL A 12 -4.26 3.97 -24.04
C VAL A 12 -4.68 2.64 -23.45
N VAL A 13 -4.34 1.55 -24.13
CA VAL A 13 -4.41 0.21 -23.57
C VAL A 13 -3.01 -0.14 -23.07
N PRO A 14 -2.85 -0.51 -21.79
CA PRO A 14 -1.55 -0.95 -21.29
C PRO A 14 -1.16 -2.27 -21.96
N GLN A 15 0.01 -2.29 -22.61
CA GLN A 15 0.62 -3.51 -23.13
C GLN A 15 1.79 -3.91 -22.24
N TYR A 16 1.60 -4.96 -21.45
CA TYR A 16 2.64 -5.55 -20.61
C TYR A 16 2.52 -7.07 -20.63
N GLU A 17 3.51 -7.74 -21.20
CA GLU A 17 3.59 -9.21 -21.32
C GLU A 17 4.64 -9.80 -20.36
N GLY A 18 5.20 -8.97 -19.48
CA GLY A 18 6.21 -9.40 -18.52
C GLY A 18 5.62 -10.04 -17.26
N PRO A 19 6.49 -10.51 -16.34
CA PRO A 19 6.07 -11.10 -15.08
C PRO A 19 5.34 -10.08 -14.21
N VAL A 20 4.19 -10.49 -13.67
CA VAL A 20 3.43 -9.70 -12.70
C VAL A 20 3.77 -10.15 -11.28
N LYS A 21 3.87 -9.20 -10.34
CA LYS A 21 3.95 -9.49 -8.91
C LYS A 21 2.61 -9.20 -8.25
N THR A 22 2.19 -10.11 -7.39
CA THR A 22 0.99 -10.02 -6.56
C THR A 22 1.37 -9.63 -5.13
N LEU A 23 0.37 -9.30 -4.32
CA LEU A 23 0.57 -9.12 -2.88
C LEU A 23 1.09 -10.41 -2.21
N GLY A 24 0.73 -11.59 -2.71
CA GLY A 24 1.23 -12.86 -2.21
C GLY A 24 2.73 -13.03 -2.38
N ASP A 25 3.29 -12.57 -3.49
CA ASP A 25 4.70 -12.76 -3.85
C ASP A 25 5.68 -12.00 -2.96
N VAL A 26 5.23 -10.96 -2.27
CA VAL A 26 6.08 -10.15 -1.37
C VAL A 26 6.09 -10.65 0.07
N LEU A 27 5.19 -11.58 0.43
CA LEU A 27 5.01 -11.99 1.82
C LEU A 27 6.21 -12.80 2.34
N GLN A 28 6.55 -12.57 3.61
CA GLN A 28 7.50 -13.41 4.32
C GLN A 28 6.85 -14.75 4.71
N PRO A 29 7.63 -15.84 4.79
CA PRO A 29 7.19 -17.09 5.38
C PRO A 29 6.60 -16.86 6.79
N GLU A 30 5.49 -17.55 7.15
CA GLU A 30 4.80 -17.29 8.43
C GLU A 30 5.71 -17.46 9.66
N ARG A 31 6.75 -18.29 9.59
CA ARG A 31 7.74 -18.50 10.65
C ARG A 31 8.65 -17.29 10.92
N GLU A 32 8.82 -16.41 9.94
CA GLU A 32 9.68 -15.21 10.02
C GLU A 32 8.88 -13.97 10.46
N VAL A 33 7.55 -14.06 10.53
CA VAL A 33 6.68 -12.96 10.94
C VAL A 33 6.55 -12.91 12.47
N PRO A 34 6.94 -11.80 13.13
CA PRO A 34 6.80 -11.67 14.58
C PRO A 34 5.34 -11.74 15.03
N ALA A 35 5.10 -12.33 16.20
CA ALA A 35 3.75 -12.50 16.76
C ALA A 35 3.01 -11.16 16.97
N SER A 36 3.73 -10.05 17.16
CA SER A 36 3.20 -8.69 17.29
C SER A 36 2.48 -8.16 16.04
N PHE A 37 2.64 -8.80 14.88
CA PHE A 37 1.92 -8.46 13.65
C PHE A 37 0.63 -9.26 13.48
N ARG A 38 0.41 -10.31 14.28
CA ARG A 38 -0.83 -11.08 14.28
C ARG A 38 -1.97 -10.22 14.81
N ILE A 39 -3.14 -10.38 14.21
CA ILE A 39 -4.37 -9.73 14.68
C ILE A 39 -5.10 -10.75 15.56
N PRO A 40 -5.34 -10.44 16.86
CA PRO A 40 -6.13 -11.28 17.74
C PRO A 40 -7.53 -11.51 17.18
N LYS A 41 -8.12 -12.69 17.44
CA LYS A 41 -9.46 -13.04 16.91
C LYS A 41 -10.53 -12.08 17.42
N GLU A 42 -10.36 -11.63 18.65
CA GLU A 42 -11.26 -10.74 19.38
C GLU A 42 -11.28 -9.33 18.76
N GLU A 43 -10.23 -8.94 18.02
CA GLU A 43 -10.18 -7.67 17.30
C GLU A 43 -10.77 -7.75 15.89
N LEU A 44 -10.99 -8.96 15.33
CA LEU A 44 -11.33 -9.11 13.92
C LEU A 44 -12.63 -8.41 13.53
N ASP A 45 -13.63 -8.37 14.41
CA ASP A 45 -14.88 -7.69 14.11
C ASP A 45 -14.69 -6.16 14.06
N ARG A 46 -13.78 -5.63 14.87
CA ARG A 46 -13.36 -4.22 14.76
C ARG A 46 -12.66 -3.98 13.42
N TRP A 47 -11.75 -4.87 12.99
CA TRP A 47 -11.11 -4.76 11.68
C TRP A 47 -12.12 -4.81 10.52
N LYS A 48 -13.05 -5.77 10.54
CA LYS A 48 -14.14 -5.87 9.55
C LYS A 48 -14.98 -4.61 9.52
N TYR A 49 -15.32 -4.05 10.69
CA TYR A 49 -16.05 -2.78 10.76
C TYR A 49 -15.29 -1.64 10.08
N PHE A 50 -13.98 -1.48 10.31
CA PHE A 50 -13.18 -0.46 9.64
C PHE A 50 -13.00 -0.70 8.13
N LYS A 51 -13.12 -1.94 7.66
CA LYS A 51 -13.02 -2.29 6.25
C LYS A 51 -14.35 -2.24 5.51
N GLY A 52 -15.47 -2.43 6.22
CA GLY A 52 -16.81 -2.39 5.67
C GLY A 52 -17.25 -1.00 5.25
N SER A 53 -18.28 -0.95 4.40
CA SER A 53 -18.91 0.31 4.03
C SER A 53 -19.68 0.91 5.21
N LYS A 54 -19.72 2.24 5.29
CA LYS A 54 -20.39 2.98 6.37
C LYS A 54 -21.18 4.14 5.81
N LYS A 55 -22.26 4.49 6.49
CA LYS A 55 -23.06 5.67 6.20
C LYS A 55 -23.58 6.23 7.53
N GLU A 56 -22.82 7.12 8.14
CA GLU A 56 -23.02 7.55 9.53
C GLU A 56 -23.15 9.07 9.61
N PRO A 57 -24.11 9.61 10.37
CA PRO A 57 -24.19 11.04 10.62
C PRO A 57 -22.95 11.49 11.41
N ARG A 58 -22.33 12.59 10.98
CA ARG A 58 -21.21 13.23 11.67
C ARG A 58 -21.43 14.73 11.76
N THR A 59 -21.02 15.31 12.87
CA THR A 59 -21.02 16.75 13.09
C THR A 59 -19.61 17.29 12.87
N SER A 60 -19.48 18.27 12.00
CA SER A 60 -18.22 18.98 11.81
C SER A 60 -17.84 19.74 13.08
N ARG A 61 -16.65 19.46 13.62
CA ARG A 61 -16.14 20.17 14.81
C ARG A 61 -15.89 21.65 14.57
N ALA A 62 -15.69 22.07 13.31
CA ALA A 62 -15.33 23.44 12.97
C ALA A 62 -16.55 24.40 12.96
N ASN A 63 -17.72 23.91 12.56
CA ASN A 63 -18.89 24.76 12.32
C ASN A 63 -20.23 24.13 12.77
N GLY A 64 -20.21 22.96 13.40
CA GLY A 64 -21.42 22.28 13.89
C GLY A 64 -22.32 21.70 12.79
N HIS A 65 -21.92 21.78 11.50
CA HIS A 65 -22.73 21.28 10.40
C HIS A 65 -22.81 19.74 10.42
N GLU A 66 -24.02 19.20 10.37
CA GLU A 66 -24.26 17.76 10.25
C GLU A 66 -24.14 17.31 8.79
N TYR A 67 -23.35 16.27 8.56
CA TYR A 67 -23.20 15.66 7.25
C TYR A 67 -23.19 14.14 7.38
N LEU A 68 -23.58 13.46 6.30
CA LEU A 68 -23.57 12.01 6.26
C LEU A 68 -22.20 11.53 5.77
N TYR A 69 -21.38 11.03 6.69
CA TYR A 69 -20.11 10.41 6.36
C TYR A 69 -20.36 9.06 5.69
N SER A 70 -20.06 8.99 4.40
CA SER A 70 -20.20 7.78 3.60
C SER A 70 -18.82 7.26 3.20
N GLU A 71 -18.58 5.97 3.39
CA GLU A 71 -17.32 5.32 3.08
C GLU A 71 -17.57 3.96 2.43
N GLY A 72 -16.89 3.67 1.32
CA GLY A 72 -17.04 2.40 0.60
C GLY A 72 -16.25 1.26 1.25
N ALA A 73 -16.75 0.03 1.08
CA ALA A 73 -16.07 -1.17 1.56
C ALA A 73 -14.72 -1.38 0.87
N MET A 74 -13.78 -2.00 1.58
CA MET A 74 -12.53 -2.49 1.04
C MET A 74 -12.41 -4.00 1.28
N ALA A 75 -11.60 -4.66 0.46
CA ALA A 75 -11.33 -6.08 0.62
C ALA A 75 -10.76 -6.37 2.01
N PHE A 76 -11.26 -7.46 2.62
CA PHE A 76 -10.77 -7.96 3.90
C PHE A 76 -10.88 -9.49 3.94
N PRO A 77 -9.76 -10.22 4.11
CA PRO A 77 -8.39 -9.72 4.00
C PRO A 77 -8.10 -9.17 2.59
N ASP A 78 -7.02 -8.43 2.47
CA ASP A 78 -6.39 -8.10 1.20
C ASP A 78 -6.03 -9.40 0.47
N PRO A 79 -6.50 -9.60 -0.78
CA PRO A 79 -6.27 -10.86 -1.47
C PRO A 79 -4.87 -10.93 -2.06
N LEU A 80 -4.36 -12.15 -2.13
CA LEU A 80 -2.96 -12.43 -2.40
C LEU A 80 -2.67 -12.69 -3.87
N ASP A 81 -3.70 -12.84 -4.70
CA ASP A 81 -3.65 -13.21 -6.12
C ASP A 81 -3.67 -12.01 -7.07
N ARG A 82 -3.69 -10.78 -6.53
CA ARG A 82 -3.71 -9.54 -7.32
C ARG A 82 -2.70 -8.52 -6.78
N PRO A 83 -2.43 -7.43 -7.51
CA PRO A 83 -1.53 -6.38 -7.04
C PRO A 83 -1.98 -5.79 -5.70
N SER A 84 -1.00 -5.37 -4.90
CA SER A 84 -1.27 -4.66 -3.65
C SER A 84 -2.00 -3.34 -3.91
N ARG A 85 -2.80 -2.91 -2.93
CA ARG A 85 -3.26 -1.52 -2.88
C ARG A 85 -2.07 -0.62 -2.52
N THR A 86 -2.23 0.67 -2.72
CA THR A 86 -1.24 1.68 -2.32
C THR A 86 -0.93 1.58 -0.83
N ILE A 87 0.36 1.55 -0.50
CA ILE A 87 0.87 1.68 0.87
C ILE A 87 0.60 3.10 1.36
N ILE A 88 0.05 3.25 2.55
CA ILE A 88 -0.15 4.56 3.18
C ILE A 88 0.77 4.69 4.40
N THR A 89 1.13 5.90 4.79
CA THR A 89 2.01 6.17 5.94
C THR A 89 1.51 5.58 7.27
N GLY A 90 0.20 5.31 7.38
CA GLY A 90 -0.44 4.71 8.56
C GLY A 90 -0.25 3.20 8.71
N GLU A 91 0.45 2.51 7.79
CA GLU A 91 0.61 1.04 7.78
C GLU A 91 1.28 0.50 9.05
N GLY A 92 2.19 1.25 9.68
CA GLY A 92 2.91 0.80 10.88
C GLY A 92 2.05 0.65 12.15
N GLY A 93 0.87 1.28 12.18
CA GLY A 93 0.00 1.25 13.36
C GLY A 93 -0.56 -0.14 13.70
N LYS A 94 -0.77 -0.41 15.00
CA LYS A 94 -1.24 -1.72 15.48
C LYS A 94 -2.76 -1.91 15.40
N GLY A 95 -3.53 -0.88 15.75
CA GLY A 95 -5.00 -0.98 15.83
C GLY A 95 -5.68 -0.90 14.47
N PRO A 96 -6.97 -1.22 14.35
CA PRO A 96 -7.68 -1.29 13.08
C PRO A 96 -7.72 0.03 12.33
N SER A 97 -7.62 -0.06 11.00
CA SER A 97 -7.78 1.05 10.07
C SER A 97 -8.33 0.50 8.77
N ARG A 98 -9.11 1.32 8.05
CA ARG A 98 -9.55 0.99 6.70
C ARG A 98 -8.33 0.76 5.81
N ALA A 99 -7.47 1.77 5.69
CA ALA A 99 -6.37 1.81 4.73
C ALA A 99 -5.36 0.67 4.89
N ARG A 100 -5.11 0.24 6.13
CA ARG A 100 -4.02 -0.69 6.46
C ARG A 100 -4.22 -2.07 5.87
N HIS A 101 -3.16 -2.64 5.32
CA HIS A 101 -3.20 -3.99 4.76
C HIS A 101 -3.40 -5.04 5.86
N VAL A 102 -4.27 -6.02 5.57
CA VAL A 102 -4.45 -7.21 6.38
C VAL A 102 -4.45 -8.43 5.47
N VAL A 103 -3.54 -9.35 5.70
CA VAL A 103 -3.42 -10.59 4.92
C VAL A 103 -3.71 -11.81 5.79
N LYS A 104 -4.08 -12.92 5.14
CA LYS A 104 -4.27 -14.22 5.80
C LYS A 104 -3.69 -15.35 4.91
N PRO A 105 -2.35 -15.44 4.78
CA PRO A 105 -1.72 -16.47 3.95
C PRO A 105 -1.85 -17.87 4.53
N GLY A 106 -2.01 -18.00 5.85
CA GLY A 106 -2.21 -19.28 6.53
C GLY A 106 -3.30 -19.20 7.60
N ARG A 107 -2.94 -19.54 8.84
CA ARG A 107 -3.94 -19.80 9.90
C ARG A 107 -4.52 -18.54 10.54
N TYR A 108 -3.83 -17.41 10.46
CA TYR A 108 -4.21 -16.19 11.18
C TYR A 108 -4.17 -14.94 10.28
N HIS A 109 -4.99 -13.95 10.63
CA HIS A 109 -4.91 -12.62 10.03
C HIS A 109 -3.72 -11.88 10.63
N ARG A 110 -3.03 -11.10 9.80
CA ARG A 110 -1.91 -10.28 10.24
C ARG A 110 -1.77 -9.02 9.40
N ARG A 111 -1.09 -8.03 9.97
CA ARG A 111 -0.61 -6.85 9.26
C ARG A 111 0.63 -7.22 8.43
N LEU A 112 1.00 -6.36 7.49
CA LEU A 112 2.28 -6.45 6.78
C LEU A 112 3.44 -6.05 7.70
N THR A 113 4.58 -6.71 7.54
CA THR A 113 5.83 -6.35 8.25
C THR A 113 6.56 -5.21 7.50
N PRO A 114 7.49 -4.50 8.14
CA PRO A 114 8.34 -3.53 7.45
C PRO A 114 9.08 -4.10 6.23
N VAL A 115 9.56 -5.35 6.31
CA VAL A 115 10.24 -6.02 5.20
C VAL A 115 9.28 -6.24 4.01
N GLU A 116 8.03 -6.63 4.28
CA GLU A 116 7.04 -6.78 3.20
C GLU A 116 6.66 -5.43 2.57
N LEU A 117 6.65 -4.35 3.35
CA LEU A 117 6.44 -2.99 2.84
C LEU A 117 7.63 -2.52 1.97
N GLU A 118 8.87 -2.85 2.35
CA GLU A 118 10.07 -2.61 1.55
C GLU A 118 9.99 -3.33 0.20
N ARG A 119 9.64 -4.62 0.22
CA ARG A 119 9.48 -5.44 -1.00
C ARG A 119 8.39 -4.92 -1.93
N LEU A 120 7.28 -4.41 -1.40
CA LEU A 120 6.22 -3.79 -2.22
C LEU A 120 6.71 -2.55 -2.99
N ASN A 121 7.66 -1.81 -2.42
CA ASN A 121 8.33 -0.69 -3.09
C ASN A 121 9.60 -1.11 -3.83
N GLU A 122 9.90 -2.41 -3.90
CA GLU A 122 11.08 -3.00 -4.51
C GLU A 122 12.42 -2.56 -3.88
N PHE A 123 12.41 -2.17 -2.61
CA PHE A 123 13.63 -2.04 -1.84
C PHE A 123 14.17 -3.41 -1.41
N PRO A 124 15.49 -3.54 -1.19
CA PRO A 124 16.07 -4.70 -0.52
C PRO A 124 15.50 -4.90 0.88
N ASP A 125 15.46 -6.15 1.34
CA ASP A 125 15.10 -6.49 2.71
C ASP A 125 16.00 -5.75 3.70
N GLY A 126 15.40 -5.11 4.70
CA GLY A 126 16.13 -4.40 5.75
C GLY A 126 16.58 -2.99 5.34
N HIS A 127 16.14 -2.47 4.20
CA HIS A 127 16.54 -1.13 3.72
C HIS A 127 16.29 -0.01 4.75
N THR A 128 15.25 -0.14 5.57
CA THR A 128 14.90 0.83 6.62
C THR A 128 15.25 0.36 8.03
N GLU A 129 16.19 -0.58 8.18
CA GLU A 129 16.69 -0.97 9.50
C GLU A 129 17.33 0.20 10.26
N GLY A 130 17.34 0.09 11.60
CA GLY A 130 17.86 1.12 12.50
C GLY A 130 16.81 2.13 13.02
N VAL A 131 15.56 2.05 12.55
CA VAL A 131 14.42 2.83 13.10
C VAL A 131 13.24 1.93 13.48
N SER A 132 12.25 2.48 14.18
CA SER A 132 11.07 1.71 14.61
C SER A 132 10.18 1.30 13.45
N ASP A 133 9.44 0.18 13.59
CA ASP A 133 8.51 -0.31 12.56
C ASP A 133 7.51 0.76 12.07
N THR A 134 7.10 1.67 12.95
CA THR A 134 6.23 2.80 12.58
C THR A 134 6.92 3.74 11.60
N TRP A 135 8.18 4.09 11.83
CA TRP A 135 8.96 4.94 10.93
C TRP A 135 9.31 4.23 9.63
N ARG A 136 9.63 2.93 9.68
CA ARG A 136 9.83 2.10 8.49
C ARG A 136 8.62 2.13 7.58
N ALA A 137 7.43 1.93 8.14
CA ALA A 137 6.17 2.03 7.40
C ALA A 137 5.86 3.45 6.91
N PHE A 138 6.20 4.48 7.70
CA PHE A 138 6.07 5.88 7.28
C PHE A 138 6.93 6.19 6.05
N PHE A 139 8.18 5.72 6.01
CA PHE A 139 9.04 5.87 4.83
C PHE A 139 8.46 5.15 3.62
N MET A 140 8.03 3.90 3.78
CA MET A 140 7.44 3.13 2.69
C MET A 140 6.12 3.71 2.17
N GLY A 141 5.33 4.35 3.03
CA GLY A 141 4.11 5.04 2.61
C GLY A 141 4.34 6.35 1.84
N ASN A 142 5.57 6.87 1.81
CA ASN A 142 5.96 8.05 1.03
C ASN A 142 6.94 7.71 -0.12
N ALA A 143 7.39 6.46 -0.21
CA ALA A 143 8.40 6.06 -1.18
C ALA A 143 7.80 5.86 -2.58
N LEU A 144 8.69 5.89 -3.58
CA LEU A 144 8.39 5.44 -4.94
C LEU A 144 8.80 3.97 -5.09
N VAL A 145 8.20 3.29 -6.07
CA VAL A 145 8.59 1.92 -6.43
C VAL A 145 9.90 1.96 -7.21
N VAL A 146 10.96 1.35 -6.65
CA VAL A 146 12.34 1.48 -7.13
C VAL A 146 12.47 1.07 -8.60
N GLY A 147 11.90 -0.07 -9.02
CA GLY A 147 12.01 -0.51 -10.41
C GLY A 147 11.30 0.39 -11.41
N ILE A 148 10.27 1.14 -10.99
CA ILE A 148 9.63 2.16 -11.85
C ILE A 148 10.59 3.34 -12.06
N VAL A 149 11.18 3.85 -10.97
CA VAL A 149 12.13 4.96 -11.02
C VAL A 149 13.36 4.59 -11.85
N GLU A 150 13.88 3.37 -11.67
CA GLU A 150 15.02 2.87 -12.45
C GLU A 150 14.72 2.83 -13.96
N ARG A 151 13.55 2.31 -14.36
CA ARG A 151 13.14 2.23 -15.77
C ARG A 151 13.01 3.62 -16.40
N ILE A 152 12.41 4.57 -15.68
CA ILE A 152 12.33 5.97 -16.13
C ILE A 152 13.74 6.56 -16.29
N GLY A 153 14.61 6.37 -15.30
CA GLY A 153 15.98 6.86 -15.34
C GLY A 153 16.80 6.30 -16.52
N ARG A 154 16.63 5.01 -16.83
CA ARG A 154 17.26 4.39 -18.00
C ARG A 154 16.80 5.02 -19.31
N GLU A 155 15.53 5.37 -19.43
CA GLU A 155 15.02 6.02 -20.64
C GLU A 155 15.55 7.46 -20.79
N VAL A 156 15.56 8.22 -19.70
CA VAL A 156 16.16 9.57 -19.68
C VAL A 156 17.64 9.52 -20.09
N LEU A 157 18.40 8.53 -19.61
CA LEU A 157 19.80 8.34 -20.00
C LEU A 157 19.95 7.98 -21.49
N ARG A 158 19.05 7.16 -22.04
CA ARG A 158 19.05 6.82 -23.48
C ARG A 158 18.80 8.04 -24.34
N GLU A 159 17.80 8.86 -24.01
CA GLU A 159 17.52 10.11 -24.73
C GLU A 159 18.72 11.07 -24.66
N ALA A 160 19.31 11.24 -23.48
CA ALA A 160 20.50 12.07 -23.30
C ALA A 160 21.70 11.56 -24.12
N ALA A 161 21.87 10.24 -24.26
CA ALA A 161 22.96 9.64 -25.03
C ALA A 161 22.69 9.61 -26.56
N GLY A 162 21.42 9.58 -26.96
CA GLY A 162 20.95 9.60 -28.36
C GLY A 162 20.80 10.99 -28.96
N THR A 163 21.06 12.05 -28.18
CA THR A 163 21.12 13.43 -28.67
C THR A 163 22.52 13.69 -29.25
N LYS A 164 22.75 13.23 -30.48
CA LYS A 164 23.81 13.71 -31.38
C LYS A 164 23.16 14.20 -32.67
#